data_AF-A0A7J8X4N2-F1
#
_entry.id   AF-A0A7J8X4N2-F1
#
_cell.length_a   1.000
_cell.length_b   1.000
_cell.length_c   1.000
_cell.angle_alpha   90.00
_cell.angle_beta   90.00
_cell.angle_gamma   90.00
#
_symmetry.space_group_name_H-M   'P 1'
#
loop_
_entity.id
_entity.type
_entity.pdbx_description
1 polymer ?
#
loop_
_entity_poly.entity_id
_entity_poly.type
_entity_poly.pdbx_seq_one_letter_code
_entity_poly.pdbx_strand_id
1 'polypeptide(L)' 'MVLSYKECLKNHAASLGGHALDGCGEFMPTPSATPTDPASFKCAACGCHRNFHRRDPYD' A
#
# COMPACT_ATOMS: atom_id res chain seq x y z
N MET A 1 7.54 16.69 -7.71
CA MET A 1 6.60 16.23 -6.68
C MET A 1 6.36 14.75 -6.93
N VAL A 2 7.19 13.90 -6.35
CA VAL A 2 7.01 12.45 -6.43
C VAL A 2 6.04 12.09 -5.31
N LEU A 3 4.92 11.43 -5.65
CA LEU A 3 3.97 10.98 -4.64
C LEU A 3 4.49 9.68 -4.03
N SER A 4 4.98 9.76 -2.80
CA SER A 4 5.44 8.62 -2.02
C SER A 4 4.30 8.07 -1.15
N TYR A 5 4.28 6.76 -0.96
CA TYR A 5 3.28 6.09 -0.13
C TYR A 5 4.03 5.30 0.95
N LYS A 6 3.70 5.54 2.22
CA LYS A 6 4.40 4.97 3.37
C LYS A 6 3.68 3.72 3.89
N GLU A 7 3.29 3.74 5.16
CA GLU A 7 2.69 2.62 5.86
C GLU A 7 1.27 2.29 5.41
N CYS A 8 0.91 1.00 5.39
CA CYS A 8 -0.46 0.55 5.17
C CYS A 8 -1.31 0.74 6.42
N LEU A 9 -2.47 1.36 6.24
CA LEU A 9 -3.46 1.65 7.28
C LEU A 9 -4.67 0.70 7.22
N LYS A 10 -4.62 -0.34 6.38
CA LYS A 10 -5.70 -1.32 6.29
C LYS A 10 -5.63 -2.28 7.47
N ASN A 11 -6.75 -2.48 8.16
CA ASN A 11 -6.89 -3.55 9.13
C ASN A 11 -7.19 -4.88 8.42
N HIS A 12 -6.21 -5.79 8.40
CA HIS A 12 -6.31 -7.13 7.80
C HIS A 12 -7.08 -8.10 8.69
N ALA A 13 -7.11 -7.89 10.00
CA ALA A 13 -7.86 -8.72 10.94
C ALA A 13 -9.31 -8.24 11.17
N ALA A 14 -9.76 -7.18 10.50
CA ALA A 14 -11.11 -6.64 10.68
C ALA A 14 -12.20 -7.70 10.49
N SER A 15 -12.05 -8.56 9.46
CA SER A 15 -12.99 -9.65 9.17
C SER A 15 -12.99 -10.76 10.23
N LEU A 16 -11.92 -10.86 11.03
CA LEU A 16 -11.79 -11.80 12.14
C LEU A 16 -12.19 -11.17 13.48
N GLY A 17 -12.65 -9.92 13.50
CA GLY A 17 -12.95 -9.17 14.72
C GLY A 17 -11.72 -8.62 15.45
N GLY A 18 -10.54 -8.69 14.82
CA GLY A 18 -9.27 -8.21 15.36
C GLY A 18 -8.83 -6.87 14.76
N HIS A 19 -7.72 -6.36 15.29
CA HIS A 19 -6.99 -5.22 14.72
C HIS A 19 -5.54 -5.63 14.45
N ALA A 20 -5.22 -5.85 13.18
CA ALA A 20 -3.86 -6.08 12.72
C ALA A 20 -3.63 -5.30 11.43
N LEU A 21 -2.69 -4.36 11.48
CA LEU A 21 -2.19 -3.68 10.29
C LEU A 21 -1.03 -4.52 9.73
N ASP A 22 -1.05 -4.83 8.45
CA ASP A 22 0.16 -5.28 7.75
C ASP A 22 1.09 -4.06 7.69
N GLY A 23 1.95 -3.90 8.69
CA GLY A 23 2.84 -2.74 8.87
C GLY A 23 3.96 -2.66 7.85
N CYS A 24 3.68 -2.80 6.55
CA CYS A 24 4.66 -2.52 5.51
C CYS A 24 5.10 -1.06 5.64
N GLY A 25 6.41 -0.82 5.84
CA GLY A 25 6.94 0.50 6.16
C GLY A 25 6.87 1.49 4.99
N GLU A 26 7.02 0.98 3.76
CA GLU A 26 6.98 1.77 2.53
C GLU A 26 6.20 1.00 1.46
N PHE A 27 5.47 1.72 0.60
CA PHE A 27 4.77 1.13 -0.52
C PHE A 27 5.76 0.68 -1.58
N MET A 28 5.85 -0.63 -1.78
CA MET A 28 6.60 -1.21 -2.88
C MET A 28 5.67 -1.51 -4.05
N PRO A 29 5.77 -0.80 -5.19
CA PRO A 29 5.07 -1.19 -6.40
C PRO A 29 5.62 -2.53 -6.92
N THR A 30 4.79 -3.29 -7.61
CA THR A 30 5.25 -4.52 -8.26
C THR A 30 6.17 -4.16 -9.45
N PRO A 31 7.38 -4.75 -9.56
CA PRO A 31 8.39 -4.29 -10.51
C PRO A 31 8.02 -4.54 -11.98
N SER A 32 7.04 -5.42 -12.23
CA SER A 32 6.58 -5.75 -13.58
C SER A 32 5.34 -4.97 -14.02
N ALA A 33 4.78 -4.12 -13.16
CA ALA A 33 3.55 -3.41 -13.47
C ALA A 33 3.85 -2.08 -14.17
N THR A 34 3.24 -1.88 -15.32
CA THR A 34 3.29 -0.60 -16.05
C THR A 34 2.38 0.41 -15.33
N PRO A 35 2.60 1.73 -15.42
CA PRO A 35 1.75 2.72 -14.74
C PRO A 35 0.26 2.65 -15.14
N THR A 36 -0.03 2.00 -16.27
CA THR A 36 -1.38 1.69 -16.78
C THR A 36 -1.95 0.39 -16.23
N ASP A 37 -1.11 -0.49 -15.68
CA ASP A 37 -1.51 -1.77 -15.13
C ASP A 37 -2.08 -1.63 -13.70
N PRO A 38 -3.25 -2.22 -13.41
CA PRO A 38 -3.87 -2.13 -12.09
C PRO A 38 -3.05 -2.76 -10.95
N ALA A 39 -2.06 -3.64 -11.24
CA ALA A 39 -1.15 -4.17 -10.24
C ALA A 39 -0.07 -3.15 -9.81
N SER A 40 0.15 -2.09 -10.57
CA SER A 40 1.01 -0.95 -10.14
C SER A 40 0.43 -0.20 -8.95
N PHE A 41 -0.87 -0.32 -8.73
CA PHE A 41 -1.53 0.31 -7.58
C PHE A 41 -1.58 -0.59 -6.36
N LYS A 42 -1.02 -1.80 -6.40
CA LYS A 42 -1.00 -2.74 -5.27
C LYS A 42 0.41 -2.83 -4.68
N CYS A 43 0.47 -2.84 -3.36
CA CYS A 43 1.69 -3.05 -2.62
C CYS A 43 2.13 -4.50 -2.77
N ALA A 44 3.37 -4.73 -3.18
CA ALA A 44 3.96 -6.06 -3.29
C ALA A 44 4.09 -6.75 -1.92
N ALA A 45 4.19 -5.99 -0.82
CA ALA A 45 4.37 -6.52 0.53
C ALA A 45 3.05 -7.03 1.16
N CYS A 46 2.00 -6.20 1.16
CA CYS A 46 0.72 -6.52 1.81
C CYS A 46 -0.45 -6.78 0.84
N GLY A 47 -0.23 -6.61 -0.47
CA GLY A 47 -1.27 -6.75 -1.50
C GLY A 47 -2.33 -5.63 -1.50
N CYS A 48 -2.24 -4.67 -0.59
CA CYS A 48 -3.20 -3.58 -0.47
C CYS A 48 -3.04 -2.54 -1.57
N HIS A 49 -4.16 -1.93 -1.93
CA HIS A 49 -4.15 -0.79 -2.84
C HIS A 49 -3.39 0.39 -2.21
N ARG A 50 -2.65 1.17 -3.00
CA ARG A 50 -1.90 2.36 -2.57
C ARG A 50 -2.74 3.37 -1.79
N ASN A 51 -4.07 3.38 -2.01
CA ASN A 51 -4.99 4.27 -1.27
C ASN A 51 -5.13 3.89 0.21
N PHE A 52 -4.82 2.64 0.58
CA PHE A 52 -4.72 2.23 1.98
C PHE A 52 -3.36 2.58 2.59
N HIS A 53 -2.39 3.01 1.78
CA HIS A 53 -1.13 3.51 2.29
C HIS A 53 -1.21 5.00 2.53
N ARG A 54 -0.52 5.47 3.57
CA ARG A 54 -0.41 6.89 3.86
C ARG A 54 0.28 7.60 2.70
N ARG A 55 -0.42 8.56 2.08
CA ARG A 55 0.14 9.44 1.06
C ARG A 55 1.06 10.45 1.71
N ASP A 56 2.30 10.52 1.24
CA ASP A 56 3.25 11.55 1.59
C ASP A 56 3.36 12.54 0.41
N PRO A 57 2.83 13.76 0.55
CA PRO A 57 2.80 14.74 -0.54
C PRO A 57 4.12 15.51 -0.71
N TYR A 58 5.17 15.20 0.07
CA TYR A 58 6.36 16.01 0.19
C TYR A 58 7.63 15.13 0.25
N ASP A 59 8.08 14.67 -0.92
CA ASP A 59 9.51 14.45 -1.16
C ASP A 59 10.03 15.62 -2.02
#